data_AF-A0A8B5WRT3-F1
#
_entry.id   AF-A0A8B5WRT3-F1
#
_cell.length_a   1.000
_cell.length_b   1.000
_cell.length_c   1.000
_cell.angle_alpha   90.00
_cell.angle_beta   90.00
_cell.angle_gamma   90.00
#
_symmetry.space_group_name_H-M   'P 1'
#
loop_
_entity.id
_entity.type
_entity.pdbx_description
1 polymer ?
#
loop_
_entity_poly.entity_id
_entity_poly.type
_entity_poly.pdbx_seq_one_letter_code
_entity_poly.pdbx_strand_id
1 'polypeptide(L)'
;MPLSIQFTPEEEALLETASRQATCSKSELVRQGVRELCQRLLQPPTDQSPYERGRDLFGAGHLAAAPTDPSKRQVWEALRVKHRRLG
;
A
#
# COMPACT_ATOMS: atom_id res chain seq x y z
N MET A 1 -20.43 -0.55 -22.52
CA MET A 1 -21.81 -0.26 -22.07
C MET A 1 -21.78 0.98 -21.20
N PRO A 2 -22.66 1.98 -21.39
CA PRO A 2 -22.73 3.13 -20.49
C PRO A 2 -23.25 2.69 -19.12
N LEU A 3 -22.67 3.27 -18.06
CA LEU A 3 -23.03 2.96 -16.67
C LEU A 3 -23.90 4.10 -16.15
N SER A 4 -25.14 3.80 -15.76
CA SER A 4 -26.09 4.76 -15.19
C SER A 4 -26.12 4.61 -13.67
N ILE A 5 -25.81 5.68 -12.96
CA ILE A 5 -25.78 5.71 -11.49
C ILE A 5 -26.85 6.70 -11.02
N GLN A 6 -27.66 6.30 -10.04
CA GLN A 6 -28.58 7.20 -9.34
C GLN A 6 -27.90 7.71 -8.07
N PHE A 7 -27.77 9.03 -7.95
CA PHE A 7 -27.27 9.66 -6.74
C PHE A 7 -28.41 9.89 -5.76
N THR A 8 -28.10 9.80 -4.47
CA THR A 8 -29.00 10.29 -3.43
C THR A 8 -29.08 11.83 -3.49
N PRO A 9 -30.14 12.44 -2.93
CA PRO A 9 -30.27 13.91 -2.88
C PRO A 9 -29.09 14.61 -2.20
N GLU A 10 -28.52 13.98 -1.16
CA GLU A 10 -27.36 14.50 -0.43
C GLU A 10 -26.08 14.49 -1.29
N GLU A 11 -25.83 13.39 -1.99
CA GLU A 11 -24.69 13.26 -2.91
C GLU A 11 -24.81 14.24 -4.08
N GLU A 12 -26.01 14.45 -4.61
CA GLU A 12 -26.24 15.42 -5.68
C GLU A 12 -26.01 16.86 -5.21
N ALA A 13 -26.45 17.22 -4.01
CA ALA A 13 -26.18 18.55 -3.43
C ALA A 13 -24.68 18.78 -3.21
N LEU A 14 -23.95 17.76 -2.77
CA LEU A 14 -22.49 17.81 -2.62
C LEU A 14 -21.80 17.96 -3.97
N LEU A 15 -22.23 17.21 -4.98
CA LEU A 15 -21.71 17.28 -6.35
C LEU A 15 -21.98 18.64 -6.98
N GLU A 16 -23.16 19.22 -6.76
CA GLU A 16 -23.47 20.58 -7.20
C GLU A 16 -22.52 21.60 -6.60
N THR A 17 -22.33 21.54 -5.28
CA THR A 17 -21.47 22.48 -4.57
C THR A 17 -20.03 22.38 -5.07
N ALA A 18 -19.51 21.16 -5.22
CA ALA A 18 -18.18 20.91 -5.75
C ALA A 18 -18.02 21.40 -7.21
N SER A 19 -19.02 21.15 -8.07
CA SER A 19 -19.00 21.60 -9.46
C SER A 19 -18.95 23.13 -9.60
N ARG A 20 -19.69 23.85 -8.74
CA ARG A 20 -19.70 25.32 -8.70
C ARG A 20 -18.34 25.87 -8.26
N GLN A 21 -17.74 25.27 -7.25
CA GLN A 21 -16.42 25.68 -6.75
C GLN A 21 -15.30 25.40 -7.75
N ALA A 22 -15.35 24.25 -8.42
CA ALA A 22 -14.35 23.84 -9.41
C ALA A 22 -14.56 24.47 -10.80
N THR A 23 -15.63 25.25 -11.00
CA THR A 23 -16.02 25.86 -12.28
C THR A 23 -16.10 24.86 -13.44
N CYS A 24 -16.52 23.63 -13.15
CA CYS A 24 -16.62 22.53 -14.13
C CYS A 24 -18.00 21.86 -14.09
N SER A 25 -18.32 21.07 -15.11
CA SER A 25 -19.61 20.38 -15.14
C SER A 25 -19.65 19.19 -14.15
N LYS A 26 -20.83 18.88 -13.60
CA LYS A 26 -21.06 17.66 -12.79
C LYS A 26 -20.48 16.41 -13.46
N SER A 27 -20.73 16.25 -14.76
CA SER A 27 -20.27 15.09 -15.54
C SER A 27 -18.75 14.98 -15.65
N GLU A 28 -18.06 16.12 -15.67
CA GLU A 28 -16.62 16.19 -15.80
C GLU A 28 -15.96 15.92 -14.45
N LEU A 29 -16.50 16.49 -13.38
CA LEU A 29 -16.09 16.21 -12.00
C LEU A 29 -16.22 14.72 -11.67
N VAL A 30 -17.34 14.08 -12.04
CA VAL A 30 -17.55 12.64 -11.85
C VAL A 30 -16.53 11.82 -12.66
N ARG A 31 -16.32 12.18 -13.94
CA ARG A 31 -15.32 11.48 -14.79
C ARG A 31 -13.91 11.60 -14.23
N GLN A 32 -13.54 12.76 -13.71
CA GLN A 32 -12.27 13.00 -13.07
C GLN A 32 -12.14 12.17 -11.78
N GLY A 33 -13.13 12.23 -10.89
CA GLY A 33 -13.13 11.49 -9.64
C GLY A 33 -13.03 9.97 -9.84
N VAL A 34 -13.77 9.41 -10.81
CA VAL A 34 -13.66 7.99 -11.18
C VAL A 34 -12.25 7.67 -11.70
N ARG A 35 -11.69 8.51 -12.57
CA ARG A 35 -10.34 8.30 -13.10
C ARG A 35 -9.30 8.29 -11.98
N GLU A 36 -9.32 9.26 -11.09
CA GLU A 36 -8.37 9.37 -9.98
C GLU A 36 -8.53 8.22 -8.99
N LEU A 37 -9.77 7.86 -8.62
CA LEU A 37 -10.02 6.72 -7.74
C LEU A 37 -9.50 5.41 -8.34
N CYS A 38 -9.83 5.13 -9.60
CA CYS A 38 -9.35 3.94 -10.29
C CYS A 38 -7.81 3.94 -10.40
N GLN A 39 -7.19 5.08 -10.70
CA GLN A 39 -5.73 5.17 -10.75
C GLN A 39 -5.10 4.89 -9.39
N ARG A 40 -5.63 5.44 -8.30
CA ARG A 40 -5.13 5.15 -6.94
C ARG A 40 -5.29 3.67 -6.56
N LEU A 41 -6.39 3.05 -6.95
CA LEU A 41 -6.66 1.63 -6.66
C LEU A 41 -5.82 0.68 -7.53
N LEU A 42 -5.51 1.08 -8.77
CA LEU A 42 -4.69 0.30 -9.70
C LEU A 42 -3.19 0.54 -9.51
N GLN A 43 -2.80 1.64 -8.86
CA GLN A 43 -1.42 1.82 -8.45
C GLN A 43 -1.10 0.72 -7.44
N PRO A 44 -0.09 -0.14 -7.70
CA PRO A 44 0.39 -1.05 -6.68
C PRO A 44 0.80 -0.22 -5.46
N PRO A 45 0.59 -0.71 -4.22
CA PRO A 45 0.96 0.02 -3.02
C PRO A 45 2.41 0.49 -3.17
N THR A 46 2.55 1.79 -3.39
CA THR A 46 3.84 2.41 -3.73
C THR A 46 4.77 2.40 -2.52
N ASP A 47 4.19 2.13 -1.34
CA ASP A 47 4.85 2.19 -0.05
C ASP A 47 5.43 0.87 0.44
N GLN A 48 5.25 -0.24 -0.29
CA GLN A 48 5.99 -1.45 0.08
C GLN A 48 7.45 -1.32 -0.36
N SER A 49 8.25 -0.77 0.55
CA SER A 49 9.71 -0.79 0.45
C SER A 49 10.17 -2.22 0.13
N PRO A 50 11.32 -2.42 -0.55
CA PRO A 50 11.85 -3.76 -0.82
C PRO A 50 11.91 -4.67 0.42
N TYR A 51 12.06 -4.07 1.61
CA TYR A 51 12.04 -4.76 2.90
C TYR A 51 10.64 -5.24 3.31
N GLU A 52 9.58 -4.47 3.00
CA GLU A 52 8.19 -4.87 3.26
C GLU A 52 7.75 -6.01 2.36
N ARG A 53 8.17 -6.00 1.09
CA ARG A 53 7.95 -7.13 0.16
C ARG A 53 8.66 -8.40 0.62
N GLY A 54 9.82 -8.24 1.26
CA GLY A 54 10.61 -9.34 1.80
C GLY A 54 10.21 -9.76 3.22
N ARG A 55 9.18 -9.16 3.84
CA ARG A 55 8.81 -9.44 5.23
C ARG A 55 8.54 -10.91 5.51
N ASP A 56 7.90 -11.60 4.56
CA ASP A 56 7.61 -13.04 4.66
C ASP A 56 8.83 -13.92 4.32
N LEU A 57 9.83 -13.36 3.63
CA LEU A 57 11.05 -14.06 3.22
C LEU A 57 12.19 -13.92 4.25
N PHE A 58 12.36 -12.73 4.82
CA PHE A 58 13.45 -12.38 5.74
C PHE A 58 13.03 -12.42 7.21
N GLY A 59 11.73 -12.55 7.48
CA GLY A 59 11.15 -12.39 8.81
C GLY A 59 10.90 -10.91 9.12
N ALA A 60 9.83 -10.63 9.87
CA ALA A 60 9.33 -9.29 10.17
C ALA A 60 10.21 -8.49 11.17
N GLY A 61 11.51 -8.41 10.94
CA GLY A 61 12.46 -7.68 11.77
C GLY A 61 12.87 -8.41 13.06
N HIS A 62 12.32 -9.60 13.31
CA HIS A 62 12.75 -10.45 14.42
C HIS A 62 13.96 -11.27 13.97
N LEU A 63 15.08 -11.18 14.70
CA LEU A 63 16.22 -12.06 14.48
C LEU A 63 15.74 -13.51 14.62
N ALA A 64 16.08 -14.34 13.63
CA ALA A 64 15.79 -15.77 13.67
C ALA A 64 16.31 -16.38 14.98
N ALA A 65 15.47 -17.19 15.63
CA ALA A 65 15.83 -17.88 16.85
C ALA A 65 17.03 -18.81 16.62
N ALA A 66 17.81 -19.05 17.68
CA ALA A 66 18.95 -19.95 17.61
C ALA A 66 18.47 -21.38 17.26
N PRO A 67 19.08 -22.05 16.27
CA PRO A 67 18.78 -23.45 15.97
C PRO A 67 19.01 -24.36 17.19
N THR A 68 18.20 -25.41 17.32
CA THR A 68 18.34 -26.43 18.36
C THR A 68 19.42 -27.46 18.04
N ASP A 69 19.73 -27.66 16.76
CA ASP A 69 20.81 -28.55 16.32
C ASP A 69 22.19 -27.98 16.71
N PRO A 70 23.07 -28.74 17.38
CA PRO A 70 24.37 -28.25 17.85
C PRO A 70 25.28 -27.73 16.74
N SER A 71 25.31 -28.41 15.59
CA SER A 71 26.16 -28.05 14.45
C SER A 71 25.68 -26.76 13.78
N LYS A 72 24.36 -26.62 13.62
CA LYS A 72 23.75 -25.40 13.06
C LYS A 72 23.86 -24.23 14.01
N ARG A 73 23.82 -24.48 15.33
CA ARG A 73 23.98 -23.44 16.35
C ARG A 73 25.38 -22.82 16.33
N GLN A 74 26.43 -23.63 16.19
CA GLN A 74 27.81 -23.12 16.06
C GLN A 74 27.96 -22.19 14.86
N VAL A 75 27.41 -22.58 13.70
CA VAL A 75 27.43 -21.74 12.50
C VAL A 75 26.63 -20.45 12.70
N TRP A 76 25.44 -20.53 13.30
CA TRP A 76 24.61 -19.37 13.62
C TRP A 76 25.33 -18.38 14.56
N GLU A 77 26.01 -18.87 15.61
CA GLU A 77 26.80 -18.05 16.53
C GLU A 77 27.99 -17.37 15.83
N ALA A 78 28.73 -18.10 14.99
CA ALA A 78 29.85 -17.56 14.22
C ALA A 78 29.40 -16.45 13.26
N LEU A 79 28.28 -16.65 12.55
CA LEU A 79 27.69 -15.64 11.67
C LEU A 79 27.24 -14.42 12.46
N ARG A 80 26.61 -14.61 13.64
CA ARG A 80 26.20 -13.49 14.48
C ARG A 80 27.38 -12.65 14.95
N VAL A 81 28.49 -13.28 15.33
CA VAL A 81 29.73 -12.58 15.72
C VAL A 81 30.32 -11.81 14.55
N LYS A 82 30.39 -12.43 13.36
CA LYS A 82 30.93 -11.79 12.14
C LYS A 82 30.15 -10.52 11.76
N HIS A 83 28.82 -10.57 11.80
CA HIS A 83 27.95 -9.48 11.35
C HIS A 83 27.59 -8.47 12.45
N ARG A 84 28.04 -8.65 13.70
CA ARG A 84 27.80 -7.72 14.83
C ARG A 84 28.37 -6.32 14.62
N ARG A 85 29.35 -6.14 13.72
CA ARG A 85 30.05 -4.86 13.48
C ARG A 85 29.46 -3.99 12.37
N LEU A 86 28.39 -4.42 11.71
CA LEU A 86 27.76 -3.72 10.58
C LEU A 86 26.47 -2.97 10.97
N GLY A 87 26.31 -2.66 12.26
CA GLY A 87 25.19 -1.88 12.81
C GLY A 87 25.63 -0.51 13.25
#